data_AF-A0A0J6RYB5-F1
#
_entry.id   AF-A0A0J6RYB5-F1
#
_cell.length_a   1.000
_cell.length_b   1.000
_cell.length_c   1.000
_cell.angle_alpha   90.00
_cell.angle_beta   90.00
_cell.angle_gamma   90.00
#
_symmetry.space_group_name_H-M   'P 1'
#
loop_
_entity.id
_entity.type
_entity.pdbx_description
1 polymer ?
#
loop_
_entity_poly.entity_id
_entity_poly.type
_entity_poly.pdbx_seq_one_letter_code
_entity_poly.pdbx_strand_id
1 'polypeptide(L)' 'MTSAVVVGASGGIGRALVAALAAGGAHDTVFALSRSASSPSAAPQPGPCVQSLPVDVTDEGSVAAAARRV' A
#
# COMPACT_ATOMS: atom_id res chain seq x y z
N MET A 1 1.74 13.88 -10.15
CA MET A 1 1.56 12.48 -9.74
C MET A 1 1.24 12.47 -8.27
N THR A 2 0.18 11.78 -7.88
CA THR A 2 -0.29 11.77 -6.48
C THR A 2 -0.33 10.34 -5.98
N SER A 3 0.34 10.10 -4.86
CA SER A 3 0.41 8.80 -4.21
C SER A 3 -0.42 8.77 -2.94
N ALA A 4 -0.97 7.61 -2.61
CA ALA A 4 -1.56 7.33 -1.31
C ALA A 4 -0.75 6.24 -0.60
N VAL A 5 -0.56 6.38 0.71
CA VAL A 5 0.14 5.38 1.53
C VAL A 5 -0.82 4.90 2.61
N VAL A 6 -1.02 3.58 2.68
CA VAL A 6 -1.89 2.94 3.67
C VAL A 6 -1.07 1.99 4.52
N VAL A 7 -0.99 2.25 5.82
CA VAL A 7 -0.35 1.37 6.80
C VAL A 7 -1.38 0.45 7.44
N GLY A 8 -1.02 -0.82 7.63
CA GLY A 8 -1.99 -1.86 8.05
C GLY A 8 -2.81 -2.42 6.88
N ALA A 9 -2.27 -2.35 5.66
CA ALA A 9 -2.98 -2.67 4.42
C ALA A 9 -3.37 -4.16 4.26
N SER A 10 -2.81 -5.07 5.08
CA SER A 10 -3.15 -6.49 5.03
C SER A 10 -4.38 -6.87 5.88
N GLY A 11 -4.84 -6.00 6.78
CA GLY A 11 -5.95 -6.26 7.68
C GLY A 11 -7.25 -5.55 7.28
N GLY A 12 -8.40 -6.14 7.65
CA GLY A 12 -9.77 -5.61 7.54
C GLY A 12 -9.95 -4.30 6.76
N ILE A 13 -9.94 -3.17 7.50
CA ILE A 13 -10.18 -1.83 6.96
C ILE A 13 -9.07 -1.38 5.99
N GLY A 14 -7.80 -1.60 6.33
CA GLY A 14 -6.67 -1.21 5.46
C GLY A 14 -6.75 -1.87 4.09
N ARG A 15 -7.11 -3.15 4.05
CA ARG A 15 -7.33 -3.88 2.79
C ARG A 15 -8.51 -3.33 2.00
N ALA A 16 -9.63 -3.03 2.66
CA ALA A 16 -10.81 -2.44 2.02
C ALA A 16 -10.51 -1.03 1.47
N LEU A 17 -9.74 -0.24 2.21
CA LEU A 17 -9.33 1.11 1.80
C LEU A 17 -8.42 1.06 0.56
N VAL A 18 -7.42 0.17 0.54
CA VAL A 18 -6.56 0.00 -0.65
C VAL A 18 -7.40 -0.38 -1.88
N ALA A 19 -8.36 -1.29 -1.73
CA ALA A 19 -9.25 -1.67 -2.84
C ALA A 19 -10.12 -0.48 -3.32
N ALA A 20 -10.66 0.32 -2.40
CA ALA A 20 -11.44 1.50 -2.74
C ALA A 20 -10.60 2.59 -3.43
N LEU A 21 -9.39 2.86 -2.94
CA LEU A 21 -8.45 3.81 -3.56
C LEU A 21 -8.03 3.36 -4.96
N ALA A 22 -7.78 2.07 -5.12
CA ALA A 22 -7.44 1.50 -6.43
C ALA A 22 -8.61 1.61 -7.42
N ALA A 23 -9.83 1.33 -6.99
CA ALA A 23 -11.02 1.45 -7.84
C ALA A 23 -11.36 2.91 -8.18
N GLY A 24 -11.06 3.86 -7.29
CA GLY A 24 -11.40 5.27 -7.46
C GLY A 24 -10.54 6.01 -8.49
N GLY A 25 -9.32 5.52 -8.78
CA GLY A 25 -8.44 6.09 -9.80
C GLY A 25 -7.93 7.52 -9.51
N ALA A 26 -8.12 8.03 -8.29
CA ALA A 26 -7.71 9.37 -7.88
C ALA A 26 -6.19 9.52 -7.67
N HIS A 27 -5.48 8.40 -7.53
CA HIS A 27 -4.04 8.33 -7.30
C HIS A 27 -3.37 7.51 -8.39
N ASP A 28 -2.17 7.90 -8.80
CA ASP A 28 -1.38 7.12 -9.76
C ASP A 28 -0.86 5.82 -9.13
N THR A 29 -0.55 5.87 -7.83
CA THR A 29 0.04 4.76 -7.07
C THR A 29 -0.54 4.70 -5.66
N VAL A 30 -0.85 3.48 -5.22
CA VAL A 30 -1.28 3.20 -3.85
C VAL A 30 -0.27 2.26 -3.20
N PHE A 31 0.43 2.74 -2.18
CA PHE A 31 1.38 1.95 -1.40
C PHE A 31 0.69 1.26 -0.23
N ALA A 32 0.62 -0.07 -0.28
CA ALA A 32 0.02 -0.93 0.72
C ALA A 32 1.10 -1.45 1.69
N LEU A 33 1.23 -0.79 2.84
CA LEU A 33 2.25 -1.11 3.84
C LEU A 33 1.72 -2.02 4.94
N SER A 34 2.45 -3.09 5.25
CA SER A 34 2.18 -3.95 6.42
C SER A 34 3.39 -4.80 6.81
N ARG A 35 3.39 -5.40 8.01
CA ARG A 35 4.49 -6.27 8.46
C ARG A 35 4.65 -7.52 7.60
N SER A 36 3.55 -8.20 7.32
CA SER A 36 3.52 -9.29 6.35
C SER A 36 3.18 -8.71 4.99
N ALA A 37 4.19 -8.51 4.15
CA ALA A 37 3.99 -8.14 2.76
C ALA A 37 3.14 -9.23 2.08
N SER A 38 1.84 -8.99 1.99
CA SER A 38 0.94 -9.81 1.19
C SER A 38 0.94 -9.19 -0.19
N SER A 39 1.46 -9.92 -1.18
CA SER A 39 1.33 -9.50 -2.58
C SER A 39 -0.15 -9.28 -2.86
N PRO A 40 -0.54 -8.11 -3.41
CA PRO A 40 -1.88 -7.98 -3.93
C PRO A 40 -2.00 -9.06 -5.01
N SER A 41 -3.06 -9.86 -4.95
CA SER A 41 -3.35 -10.83 -5.99
C SER A 41 -3.25 -10.11 -7.33
N ALA A 42 -2.26 -10.51 -8.14
CA ALA A 42 -1.90 -9.88 -9.40
C ALA A 42 -2.99 -10.21 -10.45
N ALA A 43 -4.18 -9.64 -10.28
CA ALA A 43 -5.11 -9.50 -11.38
C ALA A 43 -4.65 -8.26 -12.16
N PRO A 44 -4.16 -8.40 -13.40
CA PRO A 44 -3.85 -7.26 -14.25
C PRO A 44 -5.16 -6.55 -14.57
N GLN A 45 -5.53 -5.56 -13.77
CA GLN A 45 -6.64 -4.68 -14.03
C GLN A 45 -6.13 -3.33 -14.53
N PRO A 46 -6.82 -2.68 -15.48
CA PRO A 46 -6.56 -1.29 -15.84
C PRO A 46 -6.96 -0.41 -14.66
N GLY A 47 -6.02 -0.24 -13.73
CA GLY A 47 -6.18 0.50 -12.49
C GLY A 47 -4.83 1.00 -11.99
N PRO A 48 -4.81 1.91 -11.00
CA PRO A 48 -3.59 2.48 -10.47
C PRO A 48 -2.66 1.41 -9.88
N CYS A 49 -1.36 1.66 -9.95
CA CYS A 49 -0.35 0.69 -9.52
C CYS A 49 -0.45 0.52 -8.00
N VAL A 50 -0.93 -0.63 -7.52
CA VAL A 50 -0.89 -0.98 -6.09
C VAL A 50 0.45 -1.65 -5.80
N GLN A 51 1.26 -1.03 -4.93
CA GLN A 51 2.56 -1.55 -4.54
C GLN A 51 2.56 -1.94 -3.07
N SER A 52 2.79 -3.22 -2.78
CA SER A 52 2.95 -3.68 -1.40
C SER A 52 4.40 -3.56 -0.95
N LEU A 53 4.64 -2.91 0.19
CA LEU A 53 5.96 -2.84 0.81
C LEU A 53 5.88 -3.25 2.30
N PRO A 54 6.94 -3.87 2.85
CA PRO A 54 6.98 -4.19 4.26
C PRO A 54 7.18 -2.91 5.10
N VAL A 55 6.50 -2.84 6.25
CA VAL A 55 6.82 -1.87 7.31
C VAL A 55 6.49 -2.48 8.67
N ASP A 56 7.36 -2.23 9.65
CA ASP A 56 7.02 -2.37 11.05
C ASP A 56 6.97 -0.98 11.68
N VAL A 57 5.81 -0.58 12.17
CA VAL A 57 5.59 0.77 12.73
C VAL A 57 6.18 0.94 14.12
N THR A 58 6.54 -0.16 14.78
CA THR A 58 7.22 -0.13 16.08
C THR A 58 8.74 -0.12 15.94
N ASP A 59 9.27 -0.04 14.71
CA ASP A 59 10.69 0.07 14.40
C ASP A 59 10.94 1.29 13.49
N GLU A 60 11.58 2.30 14.04
CA GLU A 60 11.81 3.59 13.41
C GLU A 60 12.76 3.47 12.22
N GLY A 61 13.67 2.49 12.23
CA GLY A 61 14.52 2.17 11.09
C GLY A 61 13.71 1.63 9.91
N SER A 62 12.73 0.78 10.19
CA SER A 62 11.77 0.20 9.25
C SER A 62 10.88 1.28 8.65
N VAL A 63 10.35 2.18 9.47
CA VAL A 63 9.59 3.36 9.01
C VAL A 63 10.45 4.24 8.11
N ALA A 64 11.68 4.57 8.51
CA ALA A 64 12.59 5.38 7.71
C ALA A 64 12.99 4.71 6.39
N ALA A 65 13.11 3.38 6.37
CA ALA A 65 13.39 2.61 5.16
C ALA A 65 12.19 2.57 4.21
N ALA A 66 10.97 2.41 4.74
CA ALA A 66 9.73 2.44 3.96
C ALA A 66 9.47 3.84 3.38
N ALA A 67 9.69 4.90 4.16
CA ALA A 67 9.51 6.28 3.73
C ALA A 67 10.39 6.69 2.54
N ARG A 68 11.56 6.05 2.35
CA ARG A 68 12.44 6.30 1.19
C ARG A 68 11.97 5.61 -0.10
N ARG A 69 10.96 4.74 -0.01
CA ARG A 69 10.50 3.89 -1.11
C ARG A 69 9.11 4.27 -1.64
N VAL A 70 8.43 5.22 -0.99
CA VAL A 70 7.07 5.68 -1.31
C VAL A 70 7.05 7.10 -1.85
#